data_AF-A0A0N4YWW4-F1
#
_entry.id   AF-A0A0N4YWW4-F1
#
_cell.length_a   1.000
_cell.length_b   1.000
_cell.length_c   1.000
_cell.angle_alpha   90.00
_cell.angle_beta   90.00
_cell.angle_gamma   90.00
#
_symmetry.space_group_name_H-M   'P 1'
#
loop_
_entity.id
_entity.type
_entity.pdbx_description
1 polymer ?
#
loop_
_entity_poly.entity_id
_entity_poly.type
_entity_poly.pdbx_seq_one_letter_code
_entity_poly.pdbx_strand_id
1 'polypeptide(L)'
;LINDSCVFGVEDLALLLKQHYLVAHKFYINYQPAAYFCLLKEILNRTHSPAPFDTSIYAEIPLVEISRGVAISNLTHPEWFLKLHEWEYT
;
A
#
# COMPACT_ATOMS: atom_id res chain seq x y z
N LEU A 1 13.87 9.19 -10.35
CA LEU A 1 13.35 9.67 -9.05
C LEU A 1 12.88 11.10 -9.21
N ILE A 2 11.80 11.51 -8.55
CA ILE A 2 11.41 12.93 -8.40
C ILE A 2 11.27 13.16 -6.90
N ASN A 3 11.87 14.21 -6.33
CA ASN A 3 11.91 14.43 -4.87
C ASN A 3 12.27 13.15 -4.10
N ASP A 4 13.34 12.47 -4.54
CA ASP A 4 13.86 11.22 -3.95
C ASP A 4 12.89 10.02 -3.89
N SER A 5 11.76 10.09 -4.61
CA SER A 5 10.77 9.03 -4.69
C SER A 5 10.63 8.50 -6.13
N CYS A 6 10.42 7.18 -6.27
CA CYS A 6 10.25 6.52 -7.57
C CYS A 6 8.96 6.95 -8.26
N VAL A 7 9.05 7.22 -9.57
CA VAL A 7 7.87 7.39 -10.43
C VAL A 7 7.71 6.09 -11.19
N PHE A 8 6.64 5.37 -10.92
CA PHE A 8 6.45 4.02 -11.44
C PHE A 8 6.23 4.00 -12.96
N GLY A 9 6.95 3.10 -13.62
CA GLY A 9 6.80 2.73 -15.02
C GLY A 9 5.98 1.46 -15.21
N VAL A 10 5.85 1.02 -16.46
CA VAL A 10 5.06 -0.18 -16.81
C VAL A 10 5.66 -1.45 -16.21
N GLU A 11 6.98 -1.54 -16.16
CA GLU A 11 7.70 -2.70 -15.63
C GLU A 11 7.45 -2.91 -14.13
N ASP A 12 7.20 -1.84 -13.39
CA ASP A 12 6.92 -1.90 -11.95
C ASP A 12 5.53 -2.50 -11.65
N LEU A 13 4.58 -2.42 -12.60
CA LEU A 13 3.20 -2.83 -12.37
C LEU A 13 3.06 -4.32 -12.02
N ALA A 14 3.88 -5.18 -12.63
CA ALA A 14 3.83 -6.62 -12.38
C ALA A 14 4.17 -6.97 -10.93
N LEU A 15 5.02 -6.18 -10.29
CA LEU A 15 5.36 -6.31 -8.87
C LEU A 15 4.29 -5.64 -7.99
N LEU A 16 3.89 -4.41 -8.33
CA LEU A 16 2.93 -3.62 -7.56
C LEU A 16 1.57 -4.31 -7.43
N LEU A 17 1.06 -4.92 -8.50
CA LEU A 17 -0.26 -5.58 -8.53
C LEU A 17 -0.34 -6.83 -7.64
N LYS A 18 0.81 -7.37 -7.21
CA LYS A 18 0.91 -8.52 -6.30
C LYS A 18 1.12 -8.09 -4.85
N GLN A 19 1.36 -6.81 -4.59
CA GLN A 19 1.58 -6.33 -3.24
C GLN A 19 0.28 -6.22 -2.46
N HIS A 20 0.43 -6.30 -1.14
CA HIS A 20 -0.61 -6.12 -0.16
C HIS A 20 -0.88 -4.65 0.20
N TYR A 21 -0.27 -3.70 -0.52
CA TYR A 21 -0.46 -2.27 -0.27
C TYR A 21 -1.69 -1.75 -1.03
N LEU A 22 -2.56 -0.99 -0.37
CA LEU A 22 -3.78 -0.42 -0.96
C LEU A 22 -3.49 0.75 -1.92
N VAL A 23 -2.42 1.49 -1.66
CA VAL A 23 -2.06 2.71 -2.39
C VAL A 23 -0.57 2.66 -2.72
N ALA A 24 -0.24 3.03 -3.95
CA ALA A 24 1.13 3.16 -4.42
C ALA A 24 1.41 4.61 -4.80
N HIS A 25 2.55 5.14 -4.37
CA HIS A 25 3.04 6.47 -4.69
C HIS A 25 4.43 6.38 -5.36
N LYS A 26 4.67 6.89 -6.58
CA LYS A 26 3.84 7.83 -7.38
C LYS A 26 3.73 7.49 -8.86
N PHE A 27 2.62 7.94 -9.44
CA PHE A 27 2.34 7.91 -10.87
C PHE A 27 2.13 9.33 -11.38
N TYR A 28 2.73 9.64 -12.52
CA TYR A 28 2.58 10.93 -13.18
C TYR A 28 2.29 10.75 -14.67
N ILE A 29 1.18 11.34 -15.13
CA ILE A 29 0.74 11.26 -16.52
C ILE A 29 1.77 11.90 -17.46
N ASN A 30 2.46 12.95 -17.02
CA ASN A 30 3.49 13.64 -17.80
C ASN A 30 4.88 12.96 -17.76
N TYR A 31 5.03 11.81 -17.11
CA TYR A 31 6.31 11.09 -17.02
C TYR A 31 6.20 9.65 -17.55
N GLN A 32 5.31 8.84 -16.99
CA GLN A 32 5.07 7.44 -17.38
C GLN A 32 3.57 7.19 -17.60
N PRO A 33 2.96 7.81 -18.64
CA PRO A 33 1.51 7.74 -18.85
C PRO A 33 1.01 6.31 -19.05
N ALA A 34 1.79 5.46 -19.71
CA ALA A 34 1.42 4.07 -19.94
C ALA A 34 1.20 3.32 -18.62
N ALA A 35 2.07 3.52 -17.63
CA ALA A 35 1.93 2.89 -16.31
C ALA A 35 0.62 3.31 -15.62
N TYR A 36 0.31 4.62 -15.67
CA TYR A 36 -0.93 5.17 -15.12
C TYR A 36 -2.18 4.55 -15.78
N PHE A 37 -2.23 4.54 -17.11
CA PHE A 37 -3.40 4.00 -17.83
C PHE A 37 -3.52 2.48 -17.71
N CYS A 38 -2.41 1.74 -17.70
CA CYS A 38 -2.43 0.29 -17.47
C CYS A 38 -2.97 -0.04 -16.08
N LEU A 39 -2.52 0.66 -15.04
CA LEU A 39 -3.04 0.46 -13.68
C LEU A 39 -4.53 0.82 -13.60
N LEU A 40 -4.95 1.94 -14.20
CA LEU A 40 -6.36 2.35 -14.21
C LEU A 40 -7.25 1.29 -14.89
N LYS A 41 -6.80 0.74 -16.03
CA LYS A 41 -7.52 -0.32 -16.73
C LYS A 41 -7.65 -1.58 -15.87
N GLU A 42 -6.59 -1.98 -15.17
CA GLU A 42 -6.61 -3.13 -14.27
C GLU A 42 -7.55 -2.92 -13.07
N ILE A 43 -7.55 -1.72 -12.47
CA ILE A 43 -8.48 -1.39 -11.38
C ILE A 43 -9.93 -1.49 -11.86
N LEU A 44 -10.26 -0.91 -13.02
CA LEU A 44 -11.60 -1.00 -13.61
C LEU A 44 -11.99 -2.45 -13.88
N ASN A 45 -11.07 -3.27 -14.39
CA ASN A 45 -11.30 -4.69 -14.61
C ASN A 45 -11.63 -5.43 -13.30
N ARG A 46 -10.90 -5.16 -12.22
CA ARG A 46 -11.18 -5.74 -10.88
C ARG A 46 -12.50 -5.27 -10.30
N THR A 47 -12.95 -4.05 -10.60
CA THR A 47 -14.28 -3.57 -10.19
C THR A 47 -15.39 -4.37 -10.89
N HIS A 48 -15.20 -4.69 -12.18
CA HIS A 48 -16.19 -5.43 -12.97
C HIS A 48 -16.13 -6.95 -12.77
N SER A 49 -14.95 -7.47 -12.42
CA SER A 49 -14.70 -8.88 -12.17
C SER A 49 -13.85 -9.04 -10.90
N PRO A 50 -14.50 -8.97 -9.72
CA PRO A 50 -13.80 -8.99 -8.44
C PRO A 50 -13.03 -10.30 -8.25
N ALA A 51 -11.75 -10.18 -7.93
CA ALA A 51 -10.95 -11.30 -7.43
C ALA A 51 -11.07 -11.37 -5.89
N PRO A 52 -10.92 -12.56 -5.28
CA PRO A 52 -10.80 -12.67 -3.84
C PRO A 52 -9.68 -11.76 -3.30
N PHE A 53 -10.00 -11.01 -2.26
CA PHE A 53 -9.07 -10.08 -1.61
C PHE A 53 -8.91 -10.50 -0.16
N ASP A 54 -7.68 -10.82 0.23
CA ASP A 54 -7.38 -11.19 1.61
C ASP A 54 -7.30 -9.92 2.47
N THR A 55 -8.24 -9.79 3.39
CA THR A 55 -8.32 -8.67 4.33
C THR A 55 -7.61 -8.96 5.65
N SER A 56 -7.17 -10.19 5.90
CA SER A 56 -6.65 -10.62 7.21
C SER A 56 -5.43 -9.82 7.63
N ILE A 57 -4.51 -9.58 6.70
CA ILE A 57 -3.30 -8.77 6.89
C ILE A 57 -3.59 -7.32 7.36
N TYR A 58 -4.75 -6.75 7.02
CA TYR A 58 -5.12 -5.40 7.46
C TYR A 58 -5.70 -5.40 8.87
N ALA A 59 -6.23 -6.55 9.31
CA ALA A 59 -6.71 -6.70 10.69
C ALA A 59 -5.55 -6.70 11.70
N GLU A 60 -4.33 -6.98 11.26
CA GLU A 60 -3.09 -6.97 12.04
C GLU A 60 -2.41 -5.59 12.08
N ILE A 61 -2.99 -4.57 11.42
CA ILE A 61 -2.47 -3.20 11.53
C ILE A 61 -2.66 -2.72 12.97
N PRO A 62 -1.62 -2.21 13.66
CA PRO A 62 -1.69 -1.86 15.08
C PRO A 62 -2.87 -0.98 15.47
N LEU A 63 -3.17 0.05 14.67
CA LEU A 63 -4.31 0.94 14.91
C LEU A 63 -5.67 0.23 14.80
N VAL A 64 -5.78 -0.75 13.92
CA VAL A 64 -6.99 -1.58 13.76
C VAL A 64 -7.16 -2.50 14.96
N GLU A 65 -6.09 -3.15 15.42
CA GLU A 65 -6.10 -4.01 16.62
C GLU A 65 -6.46 -3.21 17.88
N ILE A 66 -5.85 -2.03 18.07
CA ILE A 66 -6.15 -1.12 19.19
C ILE A 66 -7.62 -0.70 19.16
N SER A 67 -8.17 -0.38 17.98
CA SER A 67 -9.59 -0.01 17.84
C SER A 67 -10.54 -1.13 18.27
N ARG A 68 -10.08 -2.39 18.24
CA ARG A 68 -10.83 -3.58 18.71
C ARG A 68 -10.61 -3.89 20.19
N GLY A 69 -9.81 -3.10 20.89
CA GLY A 69 -9.51 -3.26 22.32
C GLY A 69 -8.31 -4.15 22.64
N VAL A 70 -7.45 -4.46 21.66
CA VAL A 70 -6.19 -5.18 21.91
C VAL A 70 -5.23 -4.24 22.65
N ALA A 71 -4.66 -4.71 23.76
CA ALA A 71 -3.65 -3.95 24.51
C ALA A 71 -2.34 -3.84 23.70
N ILE A 72 -1.62 -2.72 23.84
CA ILE A 72 -0.38 -2.45 23.10
C ILE A 72 0.67 -3.57 23.27
N SER A 73 0.75 -4.18 24.46
CA SER A 73 1.67 -5.29 24.73
C SER A 73 1.36 -6.58 23.96
N ASN A 74 0.14 -6.70 23.42
CA ASN A 74 -0.40 -7.91 22.81
C ASN A 74 -0.70 -7.72 21.31
N LEU A 75 -0.18 -6.65 20.69
CA LEU A 75 -0.32 -6.43 19.25
C LEU A 75 0.40 -7.51 18.47
N THR A 76 -0.10 -7.80 17.26
CA THR A 76 0.51 -8.80 16.38
C THR A 76 1.89 -8.35 15.90
N HIS A 77 2.02 -7.07 15.53
CA HIS A 77 3.27 -6.44 15.07
C HIS A 77 3.58 -5.16 15.86
N PRO A 78 4.04 -5.25 17.12
CA PRO A 78 4.28 -4.08 17.97
C PRO A 78 5.36 -3.14 17.41
N GLU A 79 6.30 -3.64 16.61
CA GLU A 79 7.37 -2.87 16.00
C GLU A 79 6.89 -1.89 14.91
N TRP A 80 5.74 -2.16 14.27
CA TRP A 80 5.15 -1.22 13.30
C TRP A 80 4.65 0.05 13.97
N PHE A 81 4.21 -0.06 15.22
CA PHE A 81 3.78 1.08 16.02
C PHE A 81 4.99 1.90 16.50
N LEU A 82 6.05 1.24 16.98
CA LEU A 82 7.23 1.90 17.53
C LEU A 82 8.04 2.66 16.47
N LYS A 83 8.13 2.13 15.24
CA LYS A 83 8.82 2.81 14.13
C LYS A 83 8.19 4.15 13.77
N LEU A 84 6.89 4.36 13.98
CA LEU A 84 6.25 5.65 13.65
C LEU A 84 6.78 6.80 14.51
N HIS A 85 7.15 6.53 15.77
CA HIS A 85 7.75 7.55 16.64
C HIS A 85 9.21 7.86 16.31
N GLU A 86 9.94 6.99 15.62
CA GLU A 86 11.34 7.26 15.22
C GLU A 86 11.43 8.37 14.16
N TRP A 87 10.39 8.55 13.34
CA TRP A 87 10.31 9.63 12.34
C TRP A 87 10.04 11.01 12.94
N GLU A 88 9.66 11.12 14.22
CA GLU A 88 9.49 12.41 14.90
C GLU A 88 10.84 13.03 15.36
N TYR A 89 11.94 12.27 15.28
CA TYR A 89 13.28 12.67 15.78
C TYR A 89 14.37 12.72 14.70
N THR A 90 14.00 12.68 13.42
CA THR A 90 14.88 12.92 12.25
C THR A 90 14.26 13.95 11.33
#